data_AF-U5GUT1-F1
#
_entry.id   AF-U5GUT1-F1
#
_cell.length_a   1.000
_cell.length_b   1.000
_cell.length_c   1.000
_cell.angle_alpha   90.00
_cell.angle_beta   90.00
_cell.angle_gamma   90.00
#
_symmetry.space_group_name_H-M   'P 1'
#
loop_
_entity.id
_entity.type
_entity.pdbx_description
1 polymer ?
#
loop_
_entity_poly.entity_id
_entity_poly.type
_entity_poly.pdbx_seq_one_letter_code
_entity_poly.pdbx_strand_id
1 'polypeptide(L)' 'MDEISESITPFPHRAGNLFQIHYAVFWGDQDTKTSEKYTTGIRKLYSYMTPYVTKNPRQAYINYRDQEQL' A
#
# COMPACT_ATOMS: atom_id res chain seq x y z
N MET A 1 -17.50 0.41 2.31
CA MET A 1 -17.82 1.79 2.77
C MET A 1 -18.80 2.38 1.78
N ASP A 2 -19.99 1.78 1.70
CA ASP A 2 -20.79 1.86 0.46
C ASP A 2 -21.86 2.95 0.54
N GLU A 3 -22.10 3.45 1.76
CA GLU A 3 -23.06 4.52 2.06
C GLU A 3 -22.54 5.92 1.69
N ILE A 4 -21.23 6.05 1.44
CA ILE A 4 -20.53 7.32 1.23
C ILE A 4 -20.03 7.36 -0.22
N SER A 5 -20.43 8.39 -0.99
CA SER A 5 -19.95 8.61 -2.36
C SER A 5 -18.43 8.82 -2.40
N GLU A 6 -17.74 8.30 -3.43
CA GLU A 6 -16.29 8.48 -3.62
C GLU A 6 -15.86 9.94 -3.74
N SER A 7 -16.74 10.80 -4.25
CA SER A 7 -16.44 12.21 -4.52
C SER A 7 -16.80 13.16 -3.37
N ILE A 8 -17.40 12.67 -2.28
CA ILE A 8 -17.85 13.54 -1.17
C ILE A 8 -16.67 14.03 -0.31
N THR A 9 -15.57 13.27 -0.27
CA THR A 9 -14.32 13.66 0.37
C THR A 9 -13.13 13.28 -0.49
N PRO A 10 -11.93 13.84 -0.26
CA PRO A 10 -10.72 13.47 -1.02
C PRO A 10 -10.26 12.01 -0.85
N PHE A 11 -10.91 11.19 0.00
CA PHE A 11 -10.62 9.77 0.12
C PHE A 11 -11.62 8.97 -0.72
N PRO A 12 -11.20 8.44 -1.89
CA PRO A 12 -12.13 7.87 -2.86
C PRO A 12 -12.41 6.37 -2.65
N HIS A 13 -11.71 5.69 -1.75
CA HIS A 13 -11.84 4.23 -1.60
C HIS A 13 -13.15 3.86 -0.86
N ARG A 14 -14.25 3.72 -1.60
CA ARG A 14 -15.61 3.46 -1.09
C ARG A 14 -16.19 2.15 -1.64
N ALA A 15 -17.41 2.18 -2.17
CA ALA A 15 -18.11 1.03 -2.71
C ALA A 15 -17.24 0.24 -3.71
N GLY A 16 -17.34 -1.09 -3.67
CA GLY A 16 -16.51 -1.98 -4.50
C GLY A 16 -15.14 -2.32 -3.91
N ASN A 17 -14.64 -1.59 -2.91
CA ASN A 17 -13.45 -1.98 -2.15
C ASN A 17 -13.83 -2.90 -0.99
N LEU A 18 -13.33 -4.14 -1.01
CA LEU A 18 -13.62 -5.14 0.03
C LEU A 18 -12.86 -4.87 1.33
N PHE A 19 -11.56 -4.58 1.21
CA PHE A 19 -10.67 -4.29 2.35
C PHE A 19 -9.40 -3.58 1.87
N GLN A 20 -8.69 -2.98 2.82
CA GLN A 20 -7.38 -2.38 2.61
C GLN A 20 -6.30 -3.28 3.21
N ILE A 21 -5.16 -3.41 2.52
CA ILE A 21 -4.01 -4.18 3.00
C ILE A 21 -2.85 -3.21 3.27
N HIS A 22 -2.24 -3.31 4.45
CA HIS A 22 -1.02 -2.58 4.80
C HIS A 22 0.14 -3.59 4.90
N TYR A 23 1.15 -3.42 4.04
CA TYR A 23 2.40 -4.18 4.14
C TYR A 23 3.38 -3.38 4.99
N ALA A 24 3.88 -3.96 6.07
CA ALA A 24 4.86 -3.32 6.93
C ALA A 24 5.90 -4.34 7.39
N VAL A 25 7.15 -3.89 7.50
CA VAL A 25 8.24 -4.65 8.10
C VAL A 25 8.88 -3.75 9.15
N PHE A 26 9.02 -4.28 10.36
CA PHE A 26 9.66 -3.59 11.48
C PHE A 26 10.91 -4.39 11.85
N TRP A 27 12.02 -3.68 12.11
CA TRP A 27 13.26 -4.31 12.54
C TRP A 27 13.99 -3.39 13.53
N GLY A 28 14.76 -3.98 14.45
CA GLY A 28 15.43 -3.27 15.53
C GLY A 28 16.82 -2.75 15.18
N ASP A 29 17.51 -3.40 14.25
CA ASP A 29 18.91 -3.09 13.93
C ASP A 29 19.01 -1.98 12.87
N GLN A 30 19.76 -0.92 13.15
CA GLN A 30 19.90 0.22 12.24
C GLN A 30 21.02 0.04 11.19
N ASP A 31 21.54 -1.18 11.00
CA ASP A 31 22.57 -1.42 10.00
C ASP A 31 21.99 -1.39 8.57
N THR A 32 22.81 -0.92 7.63
CA THR A 32 22.42 -0.69 6.23
C THR A 32 22.09 -1.98 5.49
N LYS A 33 22.77 -3.09 5.80
CA LYS A 33 22.53 -4.37 5.14
C LYS A 33 21.17 -4.95 5.54
N THR A 34 20.81 -4.78 6.80
CA THR A 34 19.52 -5.19 7.36
C THR A 34 18.39 -4.35 6.77
N SER A 35 18.56 -3.02 6.65
CA SER A 35 17.56 -2.17 6.01
C SER A 35 17.37 -2.51 4.52
N GLU A 36 18.44 -2.68 3.75
CA GLU A 36 18.38 -3.08 2.33
C GLU A 36 17.66 -4.41 2.13
N LYS A 37 17.92 -5.39 3.00
CA LYS A 37 17.27 -6.70 2.97
C LYS A 37 15.75 -6.57 3.15
N TYR A 38 15.31 -5.82 4.16
CA TYR A 38 13.88 -5.67 4.44
C TYR A 38 13.16 -4.83 3.39
N THR A 39 13.78 -3.74 2.93
CA THR A 39 13.25 -2.93 1.82
C THR A 39 13.13 -3.76 0.54
N THR A 40 14.13 -4.59 0.22
CA THR A 40 14.04 -5.50 -0.94
C THR A 40 12.94 -6.54 -0.77
N GLY A 41 12.79 -7.08 0.44
CA GLY A 41 11.75 -8.05 0.78
C GLY A 41 10.34 -7.50 0.59
N ILE A 42 10.06 -6.32 1.13
CA ILE A 42 8.73 -5.71 1.02
C ILE A 42 8.39 -5.30 -0.43
N ARG A 43 9.38 -4.83 -1.21
CA ARG A 43 9.19 -4.56 -2.65
C ARG A 43 8.86 -5.83 -3.45
N LYS A 44 9.50 -6.95 -3.14
CA LYS A 44 9.18 -8.27 -3.74
C LYS A 44 7.76 -8.70 -3.40
N LEU A 45 7.34 -8.57 -2.14
CA LEU A 45 5.97 -8.85 -1.71
C LEU A 45 4.96 -7.94 -2.43
N TYR A 46 5.21 -6.64 -2.48
CA TYR A 46 4.36 -5.67 -3.18
C TYR A 46 4.21 -5.99 -4.67
N SER A 47 5.31 -6.39 -5.32
CA SER A 47 5.32 -6.81 -6.73
C SER A 47 4.54 -8.12 -6.94
N TYR A 48 4.73 -9.10 -6.06
CA TYR A 48 4.00 -10.37 -6.08
C TYR A 48 2.49 -10.19 -5.97
N MET A 49 2.04 -9.19 -5.19
CA MET A 49 0.60 -8.92 -4.98
C MET A 49 -0.10 -8.21 -6.15
N THR A 50 0.65 -7.76 -7.17
CA THR A 50 0.12 -6.99 -8.31
C THR A 50 -1.14 -7.57 -8.97
N PRO A 51 -1.25 -8.88 -9.27
CA PRO A 51 -2.44 -9.40 -9.96
C PRO A 51 -3.67 -9.53 -9.06
N TYR A 52 -3.52 -9.39 -7.73
CA TYR A 52 -4.57 -9.64 -6.75
C TYR A 52 -5.18 -8.37 -6.15
N VAL A 53 -4.63 -7.20 -6.47
CA VAL A 53 -5.06 -5.90 -5.94
C VAL A 53 -5.65 -5.03 -7.04
N THR A 54 -6.10 -3.83 -6.67
CA THR A 54 -6.65 -2.86 -7.61
C THR A 54 -5.66 -2.53 -8.73
N LYS A 55 -6.19 -2.24 -9.91
CA LYS A 55 -5.43 -1.95 -11.14
C LYS A 55 -6.10 -0.80 -11.88
N ASN A 56 -5.29 0.01 -12.58
CA ASN A 56 -5.73 1.14 -13.41
C ASN A 56 -6.55 2.23 -12.66
N PRO A 57 -6.01 2.89 -11.61
CA PRO A 57 -4.68 2.74 -11.03
C PRO A 57 -4.62 1.70 -9.90
N ARG A 58 -3.41 1.31 -9.49
CA ARG A 58 -3.22 0.58 -8.23
C ARG A 58 -3.43 1.56 -7.09
N GLN A 59 -4.50 1.37 -6.31
CA GLN A 59 -4.93 2.32 -5.30
C GLN A 59 -4.00 2.31 -4.08
N ALA A 60 -3.75 3.49 -3.53
CA ALA A 60 -2.93 3.72 -2.34
C ALA A 60 -3.65 4.65 -1.36
N TYR A 61 -3.30 4.56 -0.07
CA TYR A 61 -3.84 5.44 0.96
C TYR A 61 -2.84 6.52 1.32
N ILE A 62 -3.23 7.79 1.23
CA ILE A 62 -2.34 8.95 1.45
C ILE A 62 -1.65 8.96 2.82
N ASN A 63 -2.30 8.45 3.88
CA ASN A 63 -1.69 8.39 5.21
C ASN A 63 -0.64 7.27 5.35
N TYR A 64 -0.56 6.36 4.37
CA TYR A 64 0.51 5.38 4.22
C TYR A 64 1.40 5.82 3.06
N ARG A 65 2.17 6.89 3.34
CA ARG A 65 3.04 7.52 2.33
C ARG A 65 4.07 6.52 1.82
N ASP A 66 4.02 6.27 0.51
CA ASP A 66 5.03 5.53 -0.23
C ASP A 66 5.73 6.48 -1.20
N GLN A 67 7.05 6.60 -1.09
CA GLN A 67 7.85 7.46 -1.98
C GLN A 67 8.02 6.85 -3.38
N GLU A 68 7.73 5.56 -3.57
CA GLU A 68 7.92 4.85 -4.84
C GLU A 68 6.65 4.82 -5.71
N GLN A 69 5.52 5.32 -5.21
CA GLN A 69 4.23 5.37 -5.92
C GLN A 69 3.78 6.78 -6.29
N LEU A 70 4.57 7.80 -5.94
CA LEU A 70 4.34 9.20 -6.35
C LEU A 70 5.19 9.56 -7.56
#